data_AF-A0A3D4XC44-F1
#
_entry.id   AF-A0A3D4XC44-F1
#
_cell.length_a   1.000
_cell.length_b   1.000
_cell.length_c   1.000
_cell.angle_alpha   90.00
_cell.angle_beta   90.00
_cell.angle_gamma   90.00
#
_symmetry.space_group_name_H-M   'P 1'
#
loop_
_entity.id
_entity.type
_entity.pdbx_description
1 polymer ?
#
loop_
_entity_poly.entity_id
_entity_poly.type
_entity_poly.pdbx_seq_one_letter_code
_entity_poly.pdbx_strand_id
1 'polypeptide(L)'
;MKKQGVYKRFTVFILAMVLMTVCISGGVTVQAAPSLKSVKAQADKIIGKQVSKKDSKKQKLKKLFTYVEKNYDYKRTIGFKNEKGWERAYALEMFKGKKGSCYHFAAAYAFLAKRATGYKVRIGLGDTNGFSGKLQDHGWVEIKINSKWYICDPNMDKYAADSSGKYYLKERSKLKKTYDRFKSVKYVNVTF
;
A
#
# COMPACT_ATOMS: atom_id res chain seq x y z
N MET A 1 -33.56 47.03 66.39
CA MET A 1 -35.00 47.06 66.08
C MET A 1 -35.23 46.56 64.66
N LYS A 2 -36.08 45.52 64.49
CA LYS A 2 -36.99 45.20 63.36
C LYS A 2 -36.37 45.07 61.94
N LYS A 3 -36.66 44.06 61.10
CA LYS A 3 -37.62 42.96 61.09
C LYS A 3 -37.19 41.97 60.00
N GLN A 4 -37.49 40.69 60.21
CA GLN A 4 -37.34 39.58 59.27
C GLN A 4 -38.34 39.64 58.10
N GLY A 5 -38.01 38.89 57.05
CA GLY A 5 -38.95 38.25 56.11
C GLY A 5 -38.80 38.74 54.66
N VAL A 6 -38.98 37.95 53.61
CA VAL A 6 -39.45 36.58 53.48
C VAL A 6 -39.34 36.27 51.97
N TYR A 7 -38.73 35.13 51.61
CA TYR A 7 -39.13 34.22 50.52
C TYR A 7 -39.12 34.69 49.05
N LYS A 8 -38.41 33.90 48.22
CA LYS A 8 -38.94 32.99 47.17
C LYS A 8 -38.16 33.06 45.84
N ARG A 9 -37.68 31.85 45.48
CA ARG A 9 -37.78 31.19 44.17
C ARG A 9 -36.84 31.65 43.05
N PHE A 10 -35.90 30.75 42.77
CA PHE A 10 -35.33 30.41 41.47
C PHE A 10 -36.26 30.75 40.30
N THR A 11 -35.77 31.63 39.42
CA THR A 11 -36.38 31.88 38.11
C THR A 11 -35.67 31.04 37.06
N VAL A 12 -36.46 30.20 36.40
CA VAL A 12 -36.14 29.36 35.23
C VAL A 12 -36.54 30.10 33.94
N PHE A 13 -36.16 29.54 32.78
CA PHE A 13 -36.67 29.68 31.40
C PHE A 13 -35.68 30.38 30.44
N ILE A 14 -34.91 29.65 29.63
CA ILE A 14 -35.24 28.95 28.36
C ILE A 14 -35.84 29.93 27.32
N LEU A 15 -35.06 30.31 26.29
CA LEU A 15 -35.43 30.17 24.86
C LEU A 15 -34.34 30.74 23.93
N ALA A 16 -33.77 29.91 23.06
CA ALA A 16 -33.43 30.27 21.67
C ALA A 16 -32.91 29.02 20.94
N MET A 17 -33.83 28.24 20.39
CA MET A 17 -33.55 27.18 19.43
C MET A 17 -34.47 27.40 18.23
N VAL A 18 -33.98 28.00 17.14
CA VAL A 18 -34.51 27.81 15.77
C VAL A 18 -33.36 27.89 14.77
N LEU A 19 -33.29 26.80 13.99
CA LEU A 19 -32.55 26.48 12.77
C LEU A 19 -31.89 27.61 11.95
N MET A 20 -30.63 27.40 11.59
CA MET A 20 -30.26 27.32 10.16
C MET A 20 -29.30 26.16 9.88
N THR A 21 -29.77 25.37 8.93
CA THR A 21 -29.19 24.23 8.24
C THR A 21 -27.97 24.57 7.37
N VAL A 22 -27.04 23.61 7.33
CA VAL A 22 -26.23 23.17 6.17
C VAL A 22 -25.13 24.11 5.68
N CYS A 23 -23.89 23.67 5.91
CA CYS A 23 -22.95 23.43 4.82
C CYS A 23 -22.14 22.16 5.13
N ILE A 24 -22.57 21.05 4.53
CA ILE A 24 -21.70 19.92 4.22
C ILE A 24 -20.76 20.43 3.12
N SER A 25 -19.61 20.98 3.51
CA SER A 25 -18.47 21.15 2.59
C SER A 25 -17.47 20.06 2.91
N GLY A 26 -17.25 19.18 1.94
CA GLY A 26 -16.40 17.99 2.05
C GLY A 26 -14.98 18.31 2.49
N GLY A 27 -14.76 18.28 3.81
CA GLY A 27 -13.44 18.14 4.38
C GLY A 27 -12.92 16.77 3.97
N VAL A 28 -12.07 16.75 2.93
CA VAL A 28 -11.20 15.62 2.65
C VAL A 28 -10.48 15.34 3.97
N THR A 29 -10.87 14.28 4.68
CA THR A 29 -10.11 13.84 5.84
C THR A 29 -8.72 13.53 5.30
N VAL A 30 -7.74 14.38 5.60
CA VAL A 30 -6.33 14.05 5.37
C VAL A 30 -6.04 12.91 6.32
N GLN A 31 -6.28 11.69 5.85
CA GLN A 31 -6.07 10.51 6.63
C GLN A 31 -4.55 10.39 6.81
N ALA A 32 -4.09 10.59 8.04
CA ALA A 32 -2.68 10.48 8.38
C ALA A 32 -2.13 9.17 7.81
N ALA A 33 -0.98 9.23 7.13
CA ALA A 33 -0.35 8.06 6.52
C ALA A 33 -0.32 6.91 7.54
N PRO A 34 -0.80 5.70 7.18
CA PRO A 34 -0.95 4.64 8.16
C PRO A 34 0.32 4.36 8.95
N SER A 35 0.14 4.15 10.26
CA SER A 35 1.27 3.86 11.15
C SER A 35 1.95 2.56 10.72
N LEU A 36 3.27 2.53 10.83
CA LEU A 36 4.09 1.38 10.44
C LEU A 36 3.68 0.09 11.19
N LYS A 37 3.21 0.26 12.43
CA LYS A 37 2.62 -0.80 13.26
C LYS A 37 1.44 -1.49 12.56
N SER A 38 0.57 -0.73 11.88
CA SER A 38 -0.62 -1.28 11.21
C SER A 38 -0.26 -2.14 10.00
N VAL A 39 0.70 -1.67 9.17
CA VAL A 39 1.20 -2.42 8.01
C VAL A 39 1.90 -3.69 8.47
N LYS A 40 2.74 -3.59 9.50
CA LYS A 40 3.44 -4.74 10.08
C LYS A 40 2.47 -5.79 10.62
N ALA A 41 1.45 -5.39 11.36
CA ALA A 41 0.46 -6.32 11.91
C ALA A 41 -0.31 -7.08 10.81
N GLN A 42 -0.74 -6.39 9.75
CA GLN A 42 -1.41 -7.03 8.61
C GLN A 42 -0.46 -7.94 7.83
N ALA A 43 0.79 -7.53 7.60
CA ALA A 43 1.80 -8.35 6.96
C ALA A 43 2.08 -9.63 7.79
N ASP A 44 2.25 -9.52 9.11
CA ASP A 44 2.45 -10.66 10.01
C ASP A 44 1.26 -11.64 9.94
N LYS A 45 0.01 -11.14 9.90
CA LYS A 45 -1.19 -11.96 9.75
C LYS A 45 -1.23 -12.72 8.42
N ILE A 46 -0.88 -12.07 7.32
CA ILE A 46 -0.84 -12.71 5.99
C ILE A 46 0.28 -13.75 5.96
N ILE A 47 1.49 -13.39 6.38
CA ILE A 47 2.65 -14.28 6.40
C ILE A 47 2.37 -15.53 7.24
N GLY A 48 1.82 -15.38 8.45
CA GLY A 48 1.48 -16.51 9.31
C GLY A 48 0.48 -17.50 8.72
N LYS A 49 -0.35 -17.08 7.75
CA LYS A 49 -1.28 -17.93 7.02
C LYS A 49 -0.70 -18.55 5.75
N GLN A 50 0.21 -17.84 5.07
CA GLN A 50 0.67 -18.20 3.73
C GLN A 50 1.99 -18.94 3.72
N VAL A 51 2.82 -18.81 4.76
CA VAL A 51 4.15 -19.42 4.81
C VAL A 51 4.41 -20.13 6.14
N SER A 52 5.27 -21.14 6.09
CA SER A 52 5.76 -21.86 7.26
C SER A 52 7.11 -21.28 7.74
N LYS A 53 7.41 -21.45 9.03
CA LYS A 53 8.74 -21.12 9.58
C LYS A 53 9.86 -21.91 8.88
N LYS A 54 9.58 -23.16 8.47
CA LYS A 54 10.50 -24.06 7.78
C LYS A 54 10.74 -23.68 6.30
N ASP A 55 9.91 -22.82 5.71
CA ASP A 55 10.12 -22.38 4.34
C ASP A 55 11.42 -21.57 4.22
N SER A 56 12.24 -21.92 3.24
CA SER A 56 13.36 -21.08 2.82
C SER A 56 12.89 -19.69 2.41
N LYS A 57 13.80 -18.70 2.41
CA LYS A 57 13.47 -17.33 1.97
C LYS A 57 12.90 -17.31 0.54
N LYS A 58 13.43 -18.13 -0.37
CA LYS A 58 12.93 -18.25 -1.75
C LYS A 58 11.52 -18.85 -1.80
N GLN A 59 11.23 -19.87 -1.00
CA GLN A 59 9.87 -20.43 -0.90
C GLN A 59 8.87 -19.40 -0.34
N LYS A 60 9.26 -18.64 0.69
CA LYS A 60 8.44 -17.56 1.25
C LYS A 60 8.11 -16.51 0.18
N LEU A 61 9.11 -16.07 -0.59
CA LEU A 61 8.91 -15.11 -1.68
C LEU A 61 7.93 -15.64 -2.73
N LYS A 62 8.03 -16.92 -3.14
CA LYS A 62 7.14 -17.50 -4.17
C LYS A 62 5.71 -17.62 -3.65
N LYS A 63 5.52 -18.17 -2.46
CA LYS A 63 4.20 -18.32 -1.84
C LYS A 63 3.50 -16.98 -1.68
N LEU A 64 4.20 -15.95 -1.20
CA LEU A 64 3.64 -14.61 -1.04
C LEU A 64 3.38 -13.92 -2.38
N PHE A 65 4.20 -14.17 -3.40
CA PHE A 65 4.00 -13.62 -4.74
C PHE A 65 2.72 -14.19 -5.34
N THR A 66 2.61 -15.52 -5.35
CA THR A 66 1.42 -16.23 -5.82
C THR A 66 0.18 -15.89 -4.99
N TYR A 67 0.32 -15.67 -3.68
CA TYR A 67 -0.79 -15.18 -2.85
C TYR A 67 -1.30 -13.81 -3.34
N VAL A 68 -0.41 -12.85 -3.57
CA VAL A 68 -0.77 -11.51 -4.07
C VAL A 68 -1.47 -11.61 -5.43
N GLU A 69 -0.94 -12.40 -6.36
CA GLU A 69 -1.56 -12.60 -7.69
C GLU A 69 -2.96 -13.21 -7.59
N LYS A 70 -3.11 -14.27 -6.79
CA LYS A 70 -4.38 -15.01 -6.71
C LYS A 70 -5.47 -14.26 -5.94
N ASN A 71 -5.10 -13.46 -4.94
CA ASN A 71 -6.07 -12.93 -3.99
C ASN A 71 -6.38 -11.45 -4.18
N TYR A 72 -5.57 -10.70 -4.95
CA TYR A 72 -5.80 -9.28 -5.16
C TYR A 72 -6.02 -8.95 -6.63
N ASP A 73 -6.92 -8.00 -6.89
CA ASP A 73 -7.31 -7.59 -8.24
C ASP A 73 -6.86 -6.18 -8.60
N TYR A 74 -6.92 -5.87 -9.90
CA TYR A 74 -6.56 -4.56 -10.39
C TYR A 74 -7.72 -3.57 -10.21
N LYS A 75 -7.40 -2.40 -9.67
CA LYS A 75 -8.24 -1.22 -9.72
C LYS A 75 -7.37 -0.02 -10.08
N ARG A 76 -7.73 0.70 -11.14
CA ARG A 76 -7.00 1.91 -11.56
C ARG A 76 -7.05 2.97 -10.44
N THR A 77 -5.90 3.57 -10.17
CA THR A 77 -5.76 4.75 -9.31
C THR A 77 -5.30 5.89 -10.20
N ILE A 78 -6.04 7.00 -10.21
CA ILE A 78 -5.69 8.21 -10.96
C ILE A 78 -4.95 9.15 -10.01
N GLY A 79 -3.91 9.84 -10.51
CA GLY A 79 -3.20 10.87 -9.75
C GLY A 79 -2.27 10.34 -8.66
N PHE A 80 -1.60 9.20 -8.90
CA PHE A 80 -0.55 8.73 -8.00
C PHE A 80 0.52 9.81 -7.77
N LYS A 81 0.93 9.99 -6.51
CA LYS A 81 2.02 10.88 -6.13
C LYS A 81 2.98 10.14 -5.20
N ASN A 82 4.29 10.30 -5.46
CA ASN A 82 5.35 9.75 -4.63
C ASN A 82 5.59 10.63 -3.39
N GLU A 83 4.60 10.67 -2.49
CA GLU A 83 4.65 11.42 -1.24
C GLU A 83 5.09 10.53 -0.07
N LYS A 84 5.69 11.12 0.97
CA LYS A 84 6.23 10.34 2.10
C LYS A 84 5.16 9.43 2.73
N GLY A 85 5.39 8.12 2.72
CA GLY A 85 4.50 7.15 3.36
C GLY A 85 3.42 6.57 2.45
N TRP A 86 3.37 6.95 1.16
CA TRP A 86 2.42 6.39 0.20
C TRP A 86 2.50 4.86 0.16
N GLU A 87 3.70 4.29 0.29
CA GLU A 87 3.94 2.86 0.20
C GLU A 87 3.23 2.11 1.33
N ARG A 88 3.15 2.71 2.52
CA ARG A 88 2.44 2.15 3.67
C ARG A 88 0.93 2.25 3.49
N ALA A 89 0.46 3.39 2.99
CA ALA A 89 -0.95 3.59 2.69
C ALA A 89 -1.44 2.55 1.67
N TYR A 90 -0.75 2.44 0.54
CA TYR A 90 -1.15 1.57 -0.56
C TYR A 90 -1.03 0.08 -0.21
N ALA A 91 -0.02 -0.31 0.58
CA ALA A 91 0.06 -1.67 1.10
C ALA A 91 -1.14 -2.01 1.99
N LEU A 92 -1.50 -1.11 2.91
CA LEU A 92 -2.63 -1.33 3.82
C LEU A 92 -3.98 -1.34 3.09
N GLU A 93 -4.15 -0.43 2.14
CA GLU A 93 -5.31 -0.39 1.24
C GLU A 93 -5.44 -1.70 0.47
N MET A 94 -4.34 -2.21 -0.09
CA MET A 94 -4.34 -3.49 -0.81
C MET A 94 -4.67 -4.68 0.12
N PHE A 95 -4.07 -4.72 1.32
CA PHE A 95 -4.33 -5.79 2.28
C PHE A 95 -5.79 -5.84 2.73
N LYS A 96 -6.45 -4.69 2.87
CA LYS A 96 -7.86 -4.56 3.29
C LYS A 96 -8.82 -4.71 2.11
N GLY A 97 -8.65 -3.90 1.08
CA GLY A 97 -9.56 -3.75 -0.05
C GLY A 97 -9.42 -4.83 -1.12
N LYS A 98 -8.32 -5.60 -1.10
CA LYS A 98 -8.04 -6.70 -2.05
C LYS A 98 -7.99 -6.27 -3.51
N LYS A 99 -7.91 -4.97 -3.80
CA LYS A 99 -7.74 -4.45 -5.14
C LYS A 99 -7.03 -3.11 -5.15
N GLY A 100 -6.27 -2.85 -6.19
CA GLY A 100 -5.50 -1.61 -6.33
C GLY A 100 -4.68 -1.56 -7.62
N SER A 101 -3.97 -0.45 -7.83
CA SER A 101 -3.13 -0.24 -9.01
C SER A 101 -1.79 -0.99 -8.92
N CYS A 102 -0.96 -0.91 -9.96
CA CYS A 102 0.40 -1.46 -9.95
C CYS A 102 1.21 -1.03 -8.72
N TYR A 103 1.05 0.22 -8.27
CA TYR A 103 1.67 0.74 -7.04
C TYR A 103 1.20 0.01 -5.77
N HIS A 104 -0.07 -0.39 -5.71
CA HIS A 104 -0.62 -1.16 -4.58
C HIS A 104 -0.08 -2.59 -4.56
N PHE A 105 -0.03 -3.24 -5.73
CA PHE A 105 0.61 -4.54 -5.90
C PHE A 105 2.07 -4.51 -5.44
N ALA A 106 2.84 -3.52 -5.92
CA ALA A 106 4.23 -3.35 -5.58
C ALA A 106 4.41 -3.10 -4.07
N ALA A 107 3.64 -2.17 -3.49
CA ALA A 107 3.69 -1.87 -2.06
C ALA A 107 3.36 -3.10 -1.20
N ALA A 108 2.23 -3.75 -1.46
CA ALA A 108 1.79 -4.93 -0.72
C ALA A 108 2.83 -6.05 -0.75
N TYR A 109 3.32 -6.41 -1.94
CA TYR A 109 4.31 -7.46 -2.07
C TYR A 109 5.65 -7.07 -1.43
N ALA A 110 6.09 -5.81 -1.57
CA ALA A 110 7.36 -5.37 -1.01
C ALA A 110 7.38 -5.47 0.53
N PHE A 111 6.31 -5.07 1.23
CA PHE A 111 6.21 -5.23 2.69
C PHE A 111 6.16 -6.70 3.10
N LEU A 112 5.42 -7.54 2.39
CA LEU A 112 5.37 -8.99 2.65
C LEU A 112 6.76 -9.64 2.47
N ALA A 113 7.44 -9.35 1.35
CA ALA A 113 8.76 -9.86 1.05
C ALA A 113 9.81 -9.41 2.07
N LYS A 114 9.82 -8.11 2.40
CA LYS A 114 10.72 -7.52 3.41
C LYS A 114 10.55 -8.21 4.75
N ARG A 115 9.30 -8.34 5.22
CA ARG A 115 8.98 -8.92 6.52
C ARG A 115 9.31 -10.40 6.61
N ALA A 116 9.01 -11.17 5.55
CA ALA A 116 9.19 -12.62 5.56
C ALA A 116 10.65 -13.08 5.43
N THR A 117 11.53 -12.23 4.88
CA THR A 117 12.91 -12.63 4.51
C THR A 117 14.02 -11.80 5.15
N GLY A 118 13.70 -10.57 5.57
CA GLY A 118 14.68 -9.60 6.04
C GLY A 118 15.54 -8.96 4.93
N TYR A 119 15.35 -9.34 3.66
CA TYR A 119 16.16 -8.82 2.55
C TYR A 119 16.03 -7.30 2.39
N LYS A 120 16.99 -6.69 1.68
CA LYS A 120 16.81 -5.32 1.20
C LYS A 120 15.79 -5.34 0.07
N VAL A 121 14.74 -4.54 0.21
CA VAL A 121 13.61 -4.47 -0.74
C VAL A 121 13.35 -3.00 -1.06
N ARG A 122 13.12 -2.71 -2.33
CA ARG A 122 12.74 -1.38 -2.81
C ARG A 122 11.63 -1.47 -3.84
N ILE A 123 10.82 -0.43 -3.94
CA ILE A 123 9.80 -0.28 -4.97
C ILE A 123 10.38 0.64 -6.04
N GLY A 124 10.37 0.19 -7.30
CA GLY A 124 10.69 1.02 -8.45
C GLY A 124 9.44 1.74 -8.95
N LEU A 125 9.57 3.03 -9.24
CA LEU A 125 8.54 3.89 -9.83
C LEU A 125 9.07 4.44 -11.14
N GLY A 126 8.45 4.11 -12.26
CA GLY A 126 8.80 4.63 -13.58
C GLY A 126 7.89 4.06 -14.63
N ASP A 127 8.44 3.62 -15.76
CA ASP A 127 7.64 3.19 -16.91
C ASP A 127 7.92 1.75 -17.32
N THR A 128 6.95 1.14 -17.99
CA THR A 128 7.09 -0.17 -18.62
C THR A 128 6.37 -0.23 -19.96
N ASN A 129 6.83 -1.12 -20.84
CA ASN A 129 6.13 -1.53 -22.06
C ASN A 129 5.65 -2.99 -22.01
N GLY A 130 5.72 -3.64 -20.83
CA GLY A 130 5.50 -5.08 -20.69
C GLY A 130 4.07 -5.59 -20.91
N PHE A 131 3.07 -4.71 -20.89
CA PHE A 131 1.65 -5.10 -21.05
C PHE A 131 1.19 -5.14 -22.52
N SER A 132 1.37 -4.03 -23.24
CA SER A 132 0.83 -3.84 -24.60
C SER A 132 1.88 -3.35 -25.61
N GLY A 133 3.16 -3.31 -25.21
CA GLY A 133 4.24 -2.68 -25.99
C GLY A 133 4.25 -1.15 -25.94
N LYS A 134 3.16 -0.50 -25.51
CA LYS A 134 3.12 0.95 -25.25
C LYS A 134 3.72 1.27 -23.89
N LEU A 135 4.43 2.41 -23.82
CA LEU A 135 5.01 2.89 -22.57
C LEU A 135 3.90 3.41 -21.64
N GLN A 136 3.94 3.00 -20.38
CA GLN A 136 3.01 3.47 -19.35
C GLN A 136 3.66 3.47 -17.96
N ASP A 137 3.20 4.39 -17.12
CA ASP A 137 3.51 4.46 -15.69
C ASP A 137 3.31 3.12 -14.99
N HIS A 138 4.27 2.74 -14.15
CA HIS A 138 4.30 1.44 -13.52
C HIS A 138 5.12 1.39 -12.24
N GLY A 139 4.75 0.45 -11.37
CA GLY A 139 5.44 0.16 -10.12
C GLY A 139 5.76 -1.33 -9.98
N TRP A 140 6.99 -1.67 -9.58
CA TRP A 140 7.46 -3.05 -9.36
C TRP A 140 8.31 -3.16 -8.10
N VAL A 141 8.59 -4.40 -7.66
CA VAL A 141 9.47 -4.65 -6.51
C VAL A 141 10.84 -5.13 -6.97
N GLU A 142 11.89 -4.64 -6.33
CA GLU A 142 13.23 -5.19 -6.45
C GLU A 142 13.74 -5.70 -5.10
N ILE A 143 14.31 -6.91 -5.09
CA ILE A 143 14.85 -7.58 -3.91
C ILE A 143 16.34 -7.85 -4.13
N LYS A 144 17.18 -7.46 -3.16
CA LYS A 144 18.63 -7.73 -3.21
C LYS A 144 18.96 -9.09 -2.62
N ILE A 145 19.53 -9.99 -3.42
CA ILE A 145 19.96 -11.34 -3.04
C ILE A 145 21.39 -11.52 -3.56
N ASN A 146 22.35 -11.86 -2.70
CA ASN A 146 23.76 -12.08 -3.05
C ASN A 146 24.32 -10.96 -3.97
N SER A 147 24.16 -9.72 -3.52
CA SER A 147 24.59 -8.50 -4.23
C SER A 147 23.87 -8.15 -5.53
N LYS A 148 23.02 -9.02 -6.06
CA LYS A 148 22.23 -8.77 -7.27
C LYS A 148 20.80 -8.33 -6.95
N TRP A 149 20.24 -7.50 -7.82
CA TRP A 149 18.84 -7.08 -7.75
C TRP A 149 17.97 -7.95 -8.65
N TYR A 150 16.86 -8.42 -8.09
CA TYR A 150 15.87 -9.24 -8.77
C TYR A 150 14.53 -8.53 -8.77
N ILE A 151 13.87 -8.48 -9.93
CA ILE A 151 12.51 -7.97 -10.08
C ILE A 151 11.53 -9.06 -9.62
N CYS A 152 10.57 -8.61 -8.82
CA CYS A 152 9.34 -9.31 -8.52
C CYS A 152 8.18 -8.36 -8.82
N ASP A 153 7.43 -8.63 -9.88
CA ASP A 153 6.29 -7.81 -10.27
C ASP A 153 5.00 -8.65 -10.39
N PRO A 154 4.23 -8.78 -9.30
CA PRO A 154 3.01 -9.58 -9.33
C PRO A 154 1.87 -8.92 -10.13
N ASN A 155 1.95 -7.62 -10.43
CA ASN A 155 0.96 -6.98 -11.29
C ASN A 155 1.24 -7.31 -12.76
N MET A 156 2.49 -7.15 -13.19
CA MET A 156 2.91 -7.50 -14.55
C MET A 156 2.76 -9.00 -14.81
N ASP A 157 3.17 -9.86 -13.87
CA ASP A 157 3.08 -11.33 -14.01
C ASP A 157 1.64 -11.82 -14.15
N LYS A 158 0.69 -11.15 -13.49
CA LYS A 158 -0.75 -11.46 -13.56
C LYS A 158 -1.43 -10.95 -14.83
N TYR A 159 -1.09 -9.76 -15.32
CA TYR A 159 -1.92 -9.04 -16.31
C TYR A 159 -1.27 -8.83 -17.68
N ALA A 160 0.03 -9.08 -17.85
CA ALA A 160 0.63 -9.06 -19.19
C ALA A 160 0.30 -10.35 -19.98
N ALA A 161 0.43 -10.30 -21.30
CA ALA A 161 0.20 -11.47 -22.13
C ALA A 161 1.31 -12.53 -21.89
N ASP A 162 0.89 -13.79 -21.75
CA ASP A 162 1.76 -14.95 -21.56
C ASP A 162 2.78 -14.78 -20.42
N SER A 163 2.45 -14.05 -19.36
CA SER A 163 3.44 -13.57 -18.39
C SER A 163 3.72 -14.46 -17.19
N SER A 164 2.98 -15.56 -17.02
CA SER A 164 3.06 -16.42 -15.82
C SER A 164 4.51 -16.82 -15.49
N GLY A 165 4.98 -16.36 -14.33
CA GLY A 165 6.32 -16.59 -13.79
C GLY A 165 7.45 -15.79 -14.43
N LYS A 166 7.22 -15.00 -15.48
CA LYS A 166 8.26 -14.23 -16.19
C LYS A 166 8.88 -13.13 -15.33
N TYR A 167 8.12 -12.58 -14.40
CA TYR A 167 8.47 -11.43 -13.57
C TYR A 167 8.65 -11.77 -12.09
N TYR A 168 8.77 -13.05 -11.75
CA TYR A 168 9.11 -13.51 -10.40
C TYR A 168 10.60 -13.83 -10.25
N LEU A 169 11.30 -13.14 -9.33
CA LEU A 169 12.73 -13.29 -9.07
C LEU A 169 13.58 -13.34 -10.35
N LYS A 170 13.26 -12.47 -11.31
CA LYS A 170 14.03 -12.34 -12.54
C LYS A 170 15.13 -11.31 -12.31
N GLU A 171 16.37 -11.67 -12.64
CA GLU A 171 17.48 -10.74 -12.47
C GLU A 171 17.20 -9.44 -13.25
N ARG A 172 17.35 -8.28 -12.59
CA ARG A 172 17.01 -6.97 -13.14
C ARG A 172 17.70 -6.72 -14.50
N SER A 173 18.94 -7.17 -14.64
CA SER A 173 19.74 -7.08 -15.87
C SER A 173 19.10 -7.81 -17.07
N LYS A 174 18.26 -8.82 -16.83
CA LYS A 174 17.58 -9.61 -17.88
C LYS A 174 16.25 -9.02 -18.31
N LEU A 175 15.70 -8.07 -17.55
CA LEU A 175 14.45 -7.38 -17.86
C LEU A 175 14.67 -5.91 -18.24
N LYS A 176 15.91 -5.60 -18.62
CA LYS A 176 16.33 -4.36 -19.24
C LYS A 176 15.26 -3.85 -20.18
N LYS A 177 15.02 -4.42 -21.36
CA LYS A 177 14.04 -3.86 -22.33
C LYS A 177 12.61 -3.59 -21.80
N THR A 178 12.17 -4.28 -20.75
CA THR A 178 10.84 -4.11 -20.14
C THR A 178 10.77 -2.94 -19.15
N TYR A 179 11.89 -2.61 -18.51
CA TYR A 179 12.00 -1.54 -17.51
C TYR A 179 13.15 -0.54 -17.82
N ASP A 180 13.89 -0.68 -18.95
CA ASP A 180 15.17 -0.01 -19.29
C ASP A 180 15.05 1.43 -19.71
N ARG A 181 13.84 1.96 -19.79
CA ARG A 181 13.63 3.40 -19.90
C ARG A 181 13.80 4.07 -18.53
N PHE A 182 14.88 3.69 -17.82
CA PHE A 182 15.18 3.97 -16.39
C PHE A 182 15.51 5.43 -16.07
N LYS A 183 15.53 6.36 -17.03
CA LYS A 183 16.04 7.73 -16.82
C LYS A 183 15.31 8.48 -15.69
N SER A 184 14.07 8.09 -15.39
CA SER A 184 13.21 8.69 -14.38
C SER A 184 12.97 7.81 -13.15
N VAL A 185 13.57 6.61 -13.07
CA VAL A 185 13.15 5.63 -12.05
C VAL A 185 13.53 6.08 -10.65
N LYS A 186 12.49 6.28 -9.84
CA LYS A 186 12.63 6.60 -8.42
C LYS A 186 12.49 5.32 -7.62
N TYR A 187 13.37 5.13 -6.65
CA TYR A 187 13.30 3.98 -5.75
C TYR A 187 12.86 4.42 -4.35
N VAL A 188 11.91 3.67 -3.79
CA VAL A 188 11.48 3.80 -2.40
C VAL A 188 11.94 2.56 -1.64
N ASN A 189 12.86 2.74 -0.69
CA ASN A 189 13.32 1.63 0.15
C ASN A 189 12.25 1.27 1.18
N VAL A 190 11.91 -0.01 1.28
CA VAL A 190 10.89 -0.49 2.23
C VAL A 190 11.51 -0.77 3.59
N THR A 191 11.00 -0.09 4.61
CA THR A 191 11.48 -0.15 6.00
C THR A 191 10.33 -0.47 6.97
N PHE A 192 10.68 -1.08 8.11
CA PHE A 192 9.80 -1.39 9.24
C PHE A 192 10.33 -0.76 10.51
#